data_AF-A0A6J3LUP3-F1
#
_entry.id   AF-A0A6J3LUP3-F1
#
_cell.length_a   1.000
_cell.length_b   1.000
_cell.length_c   1.000
_cell.angle_alpha   90.00
_cell.angle_beta   90.00
_cell.angle_gamma   90.00
#
_symmetry.space_group_name_H-M   'P 1'
#
loop_
_entity.id
_entity.type
_entity.pdbx_description
1 polymer ?
#
loop_
_entity_poly.entity_id
_entity_poly.type
_entity_poly.pdbx_seq_one_letter_code
_entity_poly.pdbx_strand_id
1 'polypeptide(L)'
;MPLEGLYSLLSDSKQQKMETLIGYDRYNGERLEYVTKDFFQTSPNKISSKAVTDDVLGFCSLVLSYAKAAESMQPNASPKMNIAIMPRTDFNTMFKQVSKKIGGDLFQLFDVLACYKSTWDHAKKKYTVSLDTRFCTGTLDKPKSLNEFAGKTYKDGGVEMNVKAWIQGIGAGQPSPDLFTTFDKNFDGSIGGLGSKTELMYKSAREVPLFEFRGLMGGHIITETLGTFMASVDKEIQELHTKYAKAA
;
A
#
# COMPACT_ATOMS: atom_id res chain seq x y z
N MET A 1 9.85 1.38 8.15
CA MET A 1 9.10 0.13 8.28
C MET A 1 9.38 -0.73 7.05
N PRO A 2 9.85 -1.97 7.19
CA PRO A 2 10.01 -2.89 6.05
C PRO A 2 8.67 -3.16 5.36
N LEU A 3 8.68 -3.41 4.04
CA LEU A 3 7.46 -3.68 3.27
C LEU A 3 6.73 -4.94 3.75
N GLU A 4 7.47 -5.92 4.28
CA GLU A 4 6.94 -7.12 4.94
C GLU A 4 6.21 -6.79 6.24
N GLY A 5 6.75 -5.83 7.01
CA GLY A 5 6.10 -5.31 8.21
C GLY A 5 4.81 -4.56 7.88
N LEU A 6 4.86 -3.73 6.84
CA LEU A 6 3.68 -3.07 6.29
C LEU A 6 2.61 -4.10 5.85
N TYR A 7 3.01 -5.16 5.16
CA TYR A 7 2.11 -6.22 4.73
C TYR A 7 1.45 -6.95 5.92
N SER A 8 2.21 -7.19 7.01
CA SER A 8 1.66 -7.73 8.26
C SER A 8 0.57 -6.81 8.82
N LEU A 9 0.88 -5.53 8.97
CA LEU A 9 -0.06 -4.53 9.50
C LEU A 9 -1.35 -4.43 8.67
N LEU A 10 -1.23 -4.44 7.33
CA LEU A 10 -2.38 -4.48 6.43
C LEU A 10 -3.24 -5.73 6.64
N SER A 11 -2.61 -6.88 6.85
CA SER A 11 -3.31 -8.13 7.16
C SER A 11 -4.06 -8.04 8.48
N ASP A 12 -3.42 -7.52 9.52
CA ASP A 12 -4.02 -7.43 10.84
C ASP A 12 -5.19 -6.44 10.84
N SER A 13 -5.06 -5.31 10.11
CA SER A 13 -6.15 -4.36 9.85
C SER A 13 -7.35 -5.03 9.17
N LYS A 14 -7.13 -5.82 8.10
CA LYS A 14 -8.22 -6.55 7.41
C LYS A 14 -8.86 -7.65 8.24
N GLN A 15 -8.15 -8.20 9.21
CA GLN A 15 -8.67 -9.14 10.20
C GLN A 15 -9.45 -8.46 11.33
N GLN A 16 -9.53 -7.12 11.32
CA GLN A 16 -10.08 -6.31 12.40
C GLN A 16 -9.39 -6.57 13.75
N LYS A 17 -8.09 -6.92 13.71
CA LYS A 17 -7.28 -6.94 14.91
C LYS A 17 -7.01 -5.50 15.33
N MET A 18 -7.01 -5.29 16.63
CA MET A 18 -6.65 -4.01 17.22
C MET A 18 -5.12 -3.90 17.14
N GLU A 19 -4.63 -3.10 16.20
CA GLU A 19 -3.21 -2.78 16.04
C GLU A 19 -2.97 -1.34 16.49
N THR A 20 -1.84 -1.08 17.16
CA THR A 20 -1.55 0.27 17.65
C THR A 20 -1.22 1.21 16.50
N LEU A 21 -0.52 0.70 15.49
CA LEU A 21 -0.03 1.46 14.34
C LEU A 21 -1.07 1.73 13.26
N ILE A 22 -2.08 0.88 13.13
CA ILE A 22 -3.24 1.15 12.26
C ILE A 22 -4.44 1.12 13.17
N GLY A 23 -4.73 2.27 13.79
CA GLY A 23 -5.92 2.37 14.61
C GLY A 23 -7.15 2.07 13.76
N TYR A 24 -8.18 1.54 14.42
CA TYR A 24 -9.43 1.13 13.79
C TYR A 24 -9.90 2.25 12.86
N ASP A 25 -9.70 2.04 11.56
CA ASP A 25 -9.99 3.01 10.53
C ASP A 25 -11.51 3.04 10.38
N ARG A 26 -12.16 3.74 11.33
CA ARG A 26 -13.61 3.89 11.45
C ARG A 26 -14.21 4.56 10.20
N TYR A 27 -13.38 5.01 9.27
CA TYR A 27 -13.79 5.71 8.06
C TYR A 27 -13.21 5.16 6.75
N ASN A 28 -12.11 4.39 6.71
CA ASN A 28 -11.47 4.05 5.42
C ASN A 28 -10.78 2.68 5.30
N GLY A 29 -10.98 1.73 6.24
CA GLY A 29 -10.42 0.38 6.12
C GLY A 29 -10.88 -0.38 4.85
N GLU A 30 -11.99 0.04 4.25
CA GLU A 30 -12.47 -0.44 2.95
C GLU A 30 -11.59 -0.04 1.76
N ARG A 31 -10.85 1.08 1.86
CA ARG A 31 -9.98 1.61 0.80
C ARG A 31 -8.58 0.99 0.79
N LEU A 32 -8.19 0.35 1.89
CA LEU A 32 -6.99 -0.48 1.94
C LEU A 32 -7.22 -1.75 1.12
N GLU A 33 -6.27 -2.09 0.26
CA GLU A 33 -6.24 -3.35 -0.46
C GLU A 33 -5.24 -4.28 0.23
N TYR A 34 -5.55 -5.57 0.29
CA TYR A 34 -4.65 -6.59 0.81
C TYR A 34 -4.42 -7.64 -0.27
N VAL A 35 -3.33 -7.48 -1.01
CA VAL A 35 -2.98 -8.38 -2.11
C VAL A 35 -2.45 -9.68 -1.52
N THR A 36 -3.19 -10.77 -1.69
CA THR A 36 -2.76 -12.09 -1.25
C THR A 36 -1.99 -12.82 -2.34
N LYS A 37 -1.34 -13.93 -1.98
CA LYS A 37 -0.71 -14.84 -2.95
C LYS A 37 -1.68 -15.33 -4.04
N ASP A 38 -2.97 -15.44 -3.72
CA ASP A 38 -4.00 -15.91 -4.65
C ASP A 38 -4.28 -14.90 -5.79
N PHE A 39 -3.93 -13.62 -5.63
CA PHE A 39 -4.01 -12.65 -6.74
C PHE A 39 -3.05 -13.01 -7.88
N PHE A 40 -2.01 -13.80 -7.58
CA PHE A 40 -1.01 -14.28 -8.54
C PHE A 40 -1.36 -15.66 -9.12
N GLN A 41 -2.61 -16.14 -8.96
CA GLN A 41 -3.04 -17.45 -9.47
C GLN A 41 -2.93 -17.57 -10.99
N THR A 42 -3.05 -16.46 -11.73
CA THR A 42 -2.87 -16.42 -13.19
C THR A 42 -1.42 -16.15 -13.63
N SER A 43 -0.49 -16.10 -12.67
CA SER A 43 0.92 -15.76 -12.89
C SER A 43 1.15 -14.45 -13.64
N PRO A 44 0.56 -13.32 -13.20
CA PRO A 44 0.78 -12.01 -13.84
C PRO A 44 2.26 -11.67 -13.84
N ASN A 45 2.76 -11.13 -14.95
CA ASN A 45 4.18 -10.88 -15.20
C ASN A 45 5.09 -12.10 -14.93
N LYS A 46 4.57 -13.33 -15.12
CA LYS A 46 5.27 -14.59 -14.87
C LYS A 46 5.62 -14.82 -13.38
N ILE A 47 4.99 -14.08 -12.47
CA ILE A 47 5.19 -14.23 -11.02
C ILE A 47 4.14 -15.20 -10.50
N SER A 48 4.56 -16.40 -10.10
CA SER A 48 3.63 -17.38 -9.52
C SER A 48 3.26 -17.06 -8.06
N SER A 49 2.09 -17.50 -7.63
CA SER A 49 1.63 -17.39 -6.23
C SER A 49 2.58 -18.02 -5.21
N LYS A 50 3.40 -19.00 -5.62
CA LYS A 50 4.40 -19.64 -4.75
C LYS A 50 5.70 -18.85 -4.64
N ALA A 51 6.03 -18.05 -5.66
CA ALA A 51 7.27 -17.30 -5.75
C ALA A 51 7.16 -15.87 -5.19
N VAL A 52 5.94 -15.32 -5.11
CA VAL A 52 5.73 -13.98 -4.57
C VAL A 52 6.03 -13.91 -3.06
N THR A 53 6.86 -12.94 -2.68
CA THR A 53 7.34 -12.70 -1.32
C THR A 53 6.52 -11.61 -0.63
N ASP A 54 6.58 -11.56 0.70
CA ASP A 54 5.75 -10.65 1.50
C ASP A 54 6.04 -9.16 1.25
N ASP A 55 7.27 -8.79 0.87
CA ASP A 55 7.63 -7.42 0.50
C ASP A 55 7.00 -6.99 -0.84
N VAL A 56 6.97 -7.91 -1.82
CA VAL A 56 6.24 -7.71 -3.08
C VAL A 56 4.74 -7.57 -2.80
N LEU A 57 4.17 -8.42 -1.94
CA LEU A 57 2.76 -8.32 -1.55
C LEU A 57 2.48 -7.01 -0.81
N GLY A 58 3.37 -6.55 0.06
CA GLY A 58 3.28 -5.26 0.76
C GLY A 58 3.31 -4.08 -0.20
N PHE A 59 4.27 -4.06 -1.14
CA PHE A 59 4.34 -3.04 -2.18
C PHE A 59 3.09 -3.02 -3.06
N CYS A 60 2.65 -4.19 -3.55
CA CYS A 60 1.46 -4.31 -4.37
C CYS A 60 0.19 -3.88 -3.63
N SER A 61 0.06 -4.23 -2.34
CA SER A 61 -1.07 -3.81 -1.51
C SER A 61 -1.12 -2.30 -1.36
N LEU A 62 0.03 -1.65 -1.11
CA LEU A 62 0.11 -0.20 -0.98
C LEU A 62 -0.26 0.52 -2.28
N VAL A 63 0.38 0.15 -3.39
CA VAL A 63 0.11 0.77 -4.70
C VAL A 63 -1.35 0.56 -5.10
N LEU A 64 -1.89 -0.65 -4.93
CA LEU A 64 -3.28 -0.95 -5.31
C LEU A 64 -4.30 -0.19 -4.46
N SER A 65 -4.02 -0.01 -3.15
CA SER A 65 -4.85 0.82 -2.26
C SER A 65 -5.01 2.22 -2.82
N TYR A 66 -3.88 2.89 -3.11
CA TYR A 66 -3.90 4.25 -3.67
C TYR A 66 -4.49 4.30 -5.07
N ALA A 67 -4.19 3.31 -5.93
CA ALA A 67 -4.69 3.28 -7.29
C ALA A 67 -6.22 3.11 -7.36
N LYS A 68 -6.79 2.20 -6.56
CA LYS A 68 -8.24 1.99 -6.52
C LYS A 68 -8.99 3.13 -5.81
N ALA A 69 -8.35 3.79 -4.85
CA ALA A 69 -8.88 4.97 -4.18
C ALA A 69 -8.87 6.25 -5.04
N ALA A 70 -8.25 6.22 -6.23
CA ALA A 70 -8.20 7.39 -7.12
C ALA A 70 -9.59 7.81 -7.59
N GLU A 71 -9.99 9.02 -7.23
CA GLU A 71 -11.27 9.63 -7.57
C GLU A 71 -11.14 11.16 -7.65
N SER A 72 -12.21 11.84 -8.07
CA SER A 72 -12.28 13.29 -7.90
C SER A 72 -12.36 13.60 -6.40
N MET A 73 -11.41 14.40 -5.91
CA MET A 73 -11.31 14.71 -4.50
C MET A 73 -12.15 15.94 -4.18
N GLN A 74 -12.56 16.06 -2.91
CA GLN A 74 -13.14 17.30 -2.42
C GLN A 74 -12.11 18.44 -2.51
N PRO A 75 -12.54 19.70 -2.70
CA PRO A 75 -11.61 20.83 -2.70
C PRO A 75 -10.75 20.84 -1.43
N ASN A 76 -9.43 20.97 -1.60
CA ASN A 76 -8.43 20.94 -0.52
C ASN A 76 -8.27 19.58 0.17
N ALA A 77 -8.77 18.49 -0.40
CA ALA A 77 -8.48 17.15 0.08
C ALA A 77 -7.21 16.60 -0.59
N SER A 78 -6.35 15.94 0.19
CA SER A 78 -5.21 15.17 -0.32
C SER A 78 -5.55 13.68 -0.34
N PRO A 79 -4.97 12.88 -1.27
CA PRO A 79 -5.08 11.43 -1.27
C PRO A 79 -4.76 10.78 0.09
N LYS A 80 -3.94 11.43 0.92
CA LYS A 80 -3.62 10.96 2.29
C LYS A 80 -4.84 10.85 3.22
N MET A 81 -5.96 11.48 2.88
CA MET A 81 -7.19 11.42 3.66
C MET A 81 -7.93 10.07 3.47
N ASN A 82 -7.56 9.32 2.43
CA ASN A 82 -8.23 8.08 2.05
C ASN A 82 -7.58 6.83 2.65
N ILE A 83 -6.31 6.92 3.06
CA ILE A 83 -5.50 5.78 3.47
C ILE A 83 -4.68 6.16 4.70
N ALA A 84 -4.81 5.39 5.78
CA ALA A 84 -4.10 5.62 7.04
C ALA A 84 -2.58 5.38 6.95
N ILE A 85 -2.13 4.64 5.93
CA ILE A 85 -0.72 4.34 5.71
C ILE A 85 -0.16 5.27 4.64
N MET A 86 0.63 6.24 5.07
CA MET A 86 1.18 7.23 4.16
C MET A 86 2.68 7.01 3.91
N PRO A 87 3.10 6.63 2.70
CA PRO A 87 4.50 6.52 2.39
C PRO A 87 5.12 7.92 2.34
N ARG A 88 6.13 8.16 3.17
CA ARG A 88 6.92 9.40 3.15
C ARG A 88 8.11 9.28 2.18
N THR A 89 8.60 8.05 1.98
CA THR A 89 9.52 7.69 0.89
C THR A 89 8.76 7.58 -0.43
N ASP A 90 9.36 8.04 -1.54
CA ASP A 90 8.75 7.98 -2.86
C ASP A 90 8.63 6.53 -3.41
N PHE A 91 7.68 6.30 -4.33
CA PHE A 91 7.39 4.97 -4.87
C PHE A 91 8.51 4.44 -5.75
N ASN A 92 9.31 5.31 -6.39
CA ASN A 92 10.51 4.90 -7.12
C ASN A 92 11.52 4.21 -6.18
N THR A 93 11.73 4.78 -4.99
CA THR A 93 12.66 4.29 -3.99
C THR A 93 12.12 3.03 -3.31
N MET A 94 10.82 2.97 -3.02
CA MET A 94 10.19 1.74 -2.52
C MET A 94 10.29 0.60 -3.54
N PHE A 95 10.02 0.88 -4.82
CA PHE A 95 10.08 -0.13 -5.88
C PHE A 95 11.48 -0.73 -6.06
N LYS A 96 12.56 0.05 -5.85
CA LYS A 96 13.94 -0.49 -5.92
C LYS A 96 14.13 -1.72 -5.02
N GLN A 97 13.46 -1.79 -3.87
CA GLN A 97 13.57 -2.92 -2.93
C GLN A 97 12.98 -4.21 -3.50
N VAL A 98 11.94 -4.11 -4.33
CA VAL A 98 11.21 -5.27 -4.89
C VAL A 98 11.48 -5.48 -6.39
N SER A 99 12.14 -4.53 -7.05
CA SER A 99 12.30 -4.48 -8.52
C SER A 99 12.89 -5.75 -9.13
N LYS A 100 13.86 -6.39 -8.47
CA LYS A 100 14.47 -7.64 -8.95
C LYS A 100 13.50 -8.83 -8.92
N LYS A 101 12.41 -8.74 -8.17
CA LYS A 101 11.38 -9.78 -8.00
C LYS A 101 10.15 -9.51 -8.87
N ILE A 102 10.02 -8.29 -9.40
CA ILE A 102 8.91 -7.87 -10.26
C ILE A 102 9.45 -7.67 -11.68
N GLY A 103 9.22 -8.64 -12.54
CA GLY A 103 9.52 -8.52 -13.97
C GLY A 103 8.37 -7.86 -14.75
N GLY A 104 8.60 -7.63 -16.05
CA GLY A 104 7.56 -7.21 -17.00
C GLY A 104 7.11 -5.74 -16.86
N ASP A 105 5.99 -5.42 -17.52
CA ASP A 105 5.37 -4.09 -17.44
C ASP A 105 4.61 -3.96 -16.11
N LEU A 106 4.99 -2.96 -15.30
CA LEU A 106 4.44 -2.80 -13.96
C LEU A 106 2.93 -2.54 -13.99
N PHE A 107 2.43 -1.80 -14.98
CA PHE A 107 1.00 -1.53 -15.09
C PHE A 107 0.20 -2.78 -15.47
N GLN A 108 0.69 -3.63 -16.37
CA GLN A 108 0.04 -4.91 -16.69
C GLN A 108 -0.07 -5.82 -15.47
N LEU A 109 0.93 -5.83 -14.57
CA LEU A 109 0.81 -6.51 -13.29
C LEU A 109 -0.38 -5.93 -12.50
N PHE A 110 -0.40 -4.61 -12.28
CA PHE A 110 -1.45 -3.98 -11.47
C PHE A 110 -2.84 -4.04 -12.09
N ASP A 111 -2.97 -4.01 -13.42
CA ASP A 111 -4.26 -4.18 -14.12
C ASP A 111 -4.85 -5.57 -13.86
N VAL A 112 -4.02 -6.61 -13.83
CA VAL A 112 -4.46 -7.95 -13.42
C VAL A 112 -4.75 -8.00 -11.91
N LEU A 113 -3.90 -7.44 -11.05
CA LEU A 113 -4.12 -7.45 -9.60
C LEU A 113 -5.40 -6.68 -9.21
N ALA A 114 -5.73 -5.61 -9.94
CA ALA A 114 -6.94 -4.80 -9.72
C ALA A 114 -8.23 -5.59 -9.95
N CYS A 115 -8.18 -6.68 -10.72
CA CYS A 115 -9.31 -7.58 -10.92
C CYS A 115 -9.76 -8.32 -9.66
N TYR A 116 -8.96 -8.33 -8.60
CA TYR A 116 -9.25 -9.09 -7.41
C TYR A 116 -9.50 -8.18 -6.21
N LYS A 117 -10.25 -8.72 -5.24
CA LYS A 117 -10.38 -8.19 -3.89
C LYS A 117 -10.30 -9.35 -2.90
N SER A 118 -9.74 -9.07 -1.73
CA SER A 118 -9.64 -10.03 -0.63
C SER A 118 -10.61 -9.67 0.48
N THR A 119 -11.28 -10.67 1.05
CA THR A 119 -12.09 -10.53 2.27
C THR A 119 -11.64 -11.52 3.31
N TRP A 120 -11.64 -11.12 4.59
CA TRP A 120 -11.35 -12.03 5.69
C TRP A 120 -12.61 -12.82 6.07
N ASP A 121 -12.58 -14.14 5.92
CA ASP A 121 -13.62 -15.04 6.39
C ASP A 121 -13.33 -15.38 7.87
N HIS A 122 -14.04 -14.71 8.79
CA HIS A 122 -13.86 -14.89 10.24
C HIS A 122 -14.17 -16.33 10.69
N ALA A 123 -15.11 -17.01 10.05
CA ALA A 123 -15.48 -18.38 10.41
C ALA A 123 -14.37 -19.37 10.03
N LYS A 124 -13.75 -19.17 8.85
CA LYS A 124 -12.68 -20.03 8.35
C LYS A 124 -11.28 -19.56 8.71
N LYS A 125 -11.16 -18.39 9.36
CA LYS A 125 -9.90 -17.74 9.71
C LYS A 125 -8.93 -17.69 8.52
N LYS A 126 -9.44 -17.29 7.36
CA LYS A 126 -8.63 -17.19 6.12
C LYS A 126 -9.14 -16.08 5.21
N TYR A 127 -8.26 -15.61 4.34
CA TYR A 127 -8.67 -14.75 3.24
C TYR A 127 -9.38 -15.55 2.15
N THR A 128 -10.40 -14.95 1.57
CA THR A 128 -11.04 -15.39 0.34
C THR A 128 -10.83 -14.33 -0.73
N VAL A 129 -10.53 -14.77 -1.95
CA VAL A 129 -10.37 -13.90 -3.11
C VAL A 129 -11.60 -14.01 -4.00
N SER A 130 -12.08 -12.88 -4.46
CA SER A 130 -13.17 -12.76 -5.43
C SER A 130 -12.80 -11.74 -6.51
N LEU A 131 -13.51 -11.79 -7.64
CA LEU A 131 -13.36 -10.74 -8.65
C LEU A 131 -13.93 -9.41 -8.12
N ASP A 132 -13.20 -8.33 -8.39
CA ASP A 132 -13.67 -6.96 -8.24
C ASP A 132 -14.39 -6.56 -9.53
N THR A 133 -15.72 -6.72 -9.53
CA THR A 133 -16.58 -6.50 -10.70
C THR A 133 -16.62 -5.05 -11.18
N ARG A 134 -16.06 -4.11 -10.39
CA ARG A 134 -15.85 -2.72 -10.81
C ARG A 134 -14.76 -2.61 -11.88
N PHE A 135 -13.76 -3.51 -11.83
CA PHE A 135 -12.59 -3.44 -12.71
C PHE A 135 -12.55 -4.57 -13.73
N CYS A 136 -13.12 -5.74 -13.41
CA CYS A 136 -12.97 -6.91 -14.27
C CYS A 136 -14.24 -7.78 -14.35
N THR A 137 -14.32 -8.54 -15.44
CA THR A 137 -15.30 -9.61 -15.70
C THR A 137 -14.60 -10.96 -15.85
N GLY A 138 -15.32 -12.02 -16.23
CA GLY A 138 -14.75 -13.35 -16.44
C GLY A 138 -14.74 -14.19 -15.17
N THR A 139 -13.67 -14.98 -14.99
CA THR A 139 -13.51 -15.92 -13.86
C THR A 139 -12.22 -15.63 -13.09
N LEU A 140 -12.07 -16.22 -11.90
CA LEU A 140 -10.87 -16.05 -11.08
C LEU A 140 -9.57 -16.51 -11.78
N ASP A 141 -9.64 -17.56 -12.58
CA ASP A 141 -8.51 -18.09 -13.35
C ASP A 141 -8.28 -17.37 -14.69
N LYS A 142 -9.27 -16.59 -15.15
CA LYS A 142 -9.25 -15.85 -16.42
C LYS A 142 -9.98 -14.51 -16.27
N PRO A 143 -9.44 -13.60 -15.44
CA PRO A 143 -10.04 -12.29 -15.30
C PRO A 143 -9.88 -11.50 -16.61
N LYS A 144 -10.88 -10.69 -16.94
CA LYS A 144 -10.88 -9.82 -18.10
C LYS A 144 -11.06 -8.37 -17.65
N SER A 145 -10.03 -7.54 -17.84
CA SER A 145 -10.09 -6.11 -17.52
C SER A 145 -11.20 -5.42 -18.30
N LEU A 146 -11.91 -4.52 -17.62
CA LEU A 146 -12.86 -3.57 -18.20
C LEU A 146 -12.17 -2.27 -18.62
N ASN A 147 -10.84 -2.15 -18.45
CA ASN A 147 -10.04 -0.92 -18.62
C ASN A 147 -10.38 0.22 -17.65
N GLU A 148 -11.33 0.02 -16.73
CA GLU A 148 -11.70 1.00 -15.71
C GLU A 148 -10.50 1.40 -14.84
N PHE A 149 -9.64 0.43 -14.48
CA PHE A 149 -8.46 0.68 -13.66
C PHE A 149 -7.46 1.63 -14.35
N ALA A 150 -7.27 1.50 -15.67
CA ALA A 150 -6.42 2.40 -16.45
C ALA A 150 -6.95 3.84 -16.49
N GLY A 151 -8.28 4.01 -16.44
CA GLY A 151 -8.95 5.31 -16.45
C GLY A 151 -8.96 6.03 -15.10
N LYS A 152 -8.64 5.33 -14.00
CA LYS A 152 -8.64 5.89 -12.65
C LYS A 152 -7.67 7.05 -12.54
N THR A 153 -8.13 8.11 -11.89
CA THR A 153 -7.43 9.39 -11.89
C THR A 153 -7.77 10.16 -10.62
N TYR A 154 -6.74 10.76 -10.00
CA TYR A 154 -6.92 11.77 -8.97
C TYR A 154 -7.09 13.14 -9.59
N LYS A 155 -8.10 13.90 -9.15
CA LYS A 155 -8.39 15.25 -9.65
C LYS A 155 -8.76 16.19 -8.50
N ASP A 156 -8.13 17.36 -8.44
CA ASP A 156 -8.57 18.51 -7.62
C ASP A 156 -8.01 19.82 -8.21
N GLY A 157 -8.81 20.88 -8.21
CA GLY A 157 -8.34 22.25 -8.51
C GLY A 157 -7.63 22.46 -9.86
N GLY A 158 -7.88 21.61 -10.86
CA GLY A 158 -7.20 21.65 -12.16
C GLY A 158 -5.88 20.87 -12.23
N VAL A 159 -5.47 20.22 -11.15
CA VAL A 159 -4.35 19.27 -11.10
C VAL A 159 -4.90 17.85 -11.24
N GLU A 160 -4.26 17.05 -12.08
CA GLU A 160 -4.70 15.70 -12.40
C GLU A 160 -3.52 14.72 -12.41
N MET A 161 -3.74 13.51 -11.90
CA MET A 161 -2.80 12.40 -12.04
C MET A 161 -3.54 11.11 -12.41
N ASN A 162 -3.25 10.58 -13.60
CA ASN A 162 -3.74 9.30 -14.05
C ASN A 162 -2.96 8.13 -13.42
N VAL A 163 -3.68 7.12 -12.93
CA VAL A 163 -3.12 5.95 -12.24
C VAL A 163 -2.22 5.12 -13.14
N LYS A 164 -2.61 4.91 -14.41
CA LYS A 164 -1.78 4.16 -15.37
C LYS A 164 -0.45 4.86 -15.60
N ALA A 165 -0.47 6.16 -15.89
CA ALA A 165 0.75 6.93 -16.09
C ALA A 165 1.66 6.88 -14.85
N TRP A 166 1.09 7.04 -13.66
CA TRP A 166 1.83 6.92 -12.39
C TRP A 166 2.50 5.56 -12.24
N ILE A 167 1.75 4.46 -12.34
CA ILE A 167 2.29 3.11 -12.15
C ILE A 167 3.35 2.77 -13.21
N GLN A 168 3.13 3.14 -14.48
CA GLN A 168 4.12 2.93 -15.53
C GLN A 168 5.42 3.72 -15.32
N GLY A 169 5.34 4.88 -14.66
CA GLY A 169 6.49 5.71 -14.32
C GLY A 169 7.34 5.18 -13.16
N ILE A 170 6.77 4.35 -12.29
CA ILE A 170 7.50 3.79 -11.14
C ILE A 170 8.64 2.89 -11.66
N GLY A 171 9.87 3.19 -11.27
CA GLY A 171 11.06 2.43 -11.65
C GLY A 171 11.65 2.77 -13.03
N ALA A 172 10.96 3.57 -13.84
CA ALA A 172 11.46 4.05 -15.14
C ALA A 172 12.56 5.12 -15.00
N GLY A 173 12.83 5.61 -13.79
CA GLY A 173 13.93 6.52 -13.50
C GLY A 173 13.66 8.00 -13.82
N GLN A 174 12.55 8.34 -14.49
CA GLN A 174 12.07 9.70 -14.70
C GLN A 174 10.53 9.75 -14.86
N PRO A 175 9.86 10.82 -14.38
CA PRO A 175 10.41 11.87 -13.53
C PRO A 175 10.76 11.36 -12.13
N SER A 176 11.79 11.94 -11.52
CA SER A 176 12.03 11.87 -10.07
C SER A 176 11.75 13.24 -9.45
N PRO A 177 10.86 13.33 -8.44
CA PRO A 177 10.18 12.23 -7.77
C PRO A 177 9.06 11.62 -8.64
N ASP A 178 8.49 10.47 -8.22
CA ASP A 178 7.42 9.83 -8.99
C ASP A 178 6.19 10.74 -9.16
N LEU A 179 5.33 10.38 -10.13
CA LEU A 179 4.18 11.22 -10.49
C LEU A 179 3.23 11.48 -9.32
N PHE A 180 3.13 10.57 -8.35
CA PHE A 180 2.23 10.75 -7.23
C PHE A 180 2.79 11.68 -6.17
N THR A 181 4.09 11.62 -5.92
CA THR A 181 4.78 12.67 -5.16
C THR A 181 4.65 14.03 -5.82
N THR A 182 4.78 14.09 -7.16
CA THR A 182 4.62 15.36 -7.90
C THR A 182 3.20 15.89 -7.81
N PHE A 183 2.20 15.02 -7.90
CA PHE A 183 0.79 15.36 -7.72
C PHE A 183 0.51 15.89 -6.31
N ASP A 184 0.92 15.14 -5.27
CA ASP A 184 0.60 15.45 -3.87
C ASP A 184 1.26 16.76 -3.36
N LYS A 185 2.36 17.20 -3.98
CA LYS A 185 2.99 18.51 -3.73
C LYS A 185 2.07 19.71 -3.95
N ASN A 186 1.02 19.57 -4.77
CA ASN A 186 0.05 20.65 -4.99
C ASN A 186 -0.93 20.82 -3.83
N PHE A 187 -0.88 19.93 -2.83
CA PHE A 187 -1.74 19.97 -1.65
C PHE A 187 -0.90 20.20 -0.40
N ASP A 188 -0.18 19.17 0.03
CA ASP A 188 0.65 19.24 1.25
C ASP A 188 1.99 18.50 1.14
N GLY A 189 2.21 17.79 0.02
CA GLY A 189 3.48 17.12 -0.26
C GLY A 189 3.85 16.05 0.75
N SER A 190 2.87 15.40 1.37
CA SER A 190 3.12 14.35 2.35
C SER A 190 3.53 13.03 1.71
N ILE A 191 2.89 12.63 0.61
CA ILE A 191 3.13 11.36 -0.07
C ILE A 191 4.45 11.43 -0.86
N GLY A 192 5.43 10.62 -0.46
CA GLY A 192 6.78 10.64 -1.01
C GLY A 192 7.54 11.97 -0.78
N GLY A 193 7.06 12.82 0.12
CA GLY A 193 7.62 14.14 0.38
C GLY A 193 9.06 14.16 0.89
N LEU A 194 9.55 13.01 1.41
CA LEU A 194 10.94 12.84 1.82
C LEU A 194 11.82 12.27 0.70
N GLY A 195 11.28 12.09 -0.50
CA GLY A 195 11.98 11.56 -1.67
C GLY A 195 12.58 10.19 -1.40
N SER A 196 13.88 10.06 -1.66
CA SER A 196 14.61 8.80 -1.49
C SER A 196 15.10 8.53 -0.07
N LYS A 197 14.70 9.32 0.93
CA LYS A 197 15.08 9.07 2.33
C LYS A 197 14.46 7.77 2.84
N THR A 198 15.23 7.04 3.62
CA THR A 198 14.88 5.77 4.26
C THR A 198 15.22 5.84 5.76
N GLU A 199 14.78 4.85 6.53
CA GLU A 199 15.26 4.61 7.89
C GLU A 199 16.04 3.30 7.96
N LEU A 200 16.87 3.16 8.99
CA LEU A 200 17.55 1.91 9.29
C LEU A 200 16.64 1.02 10.15
N MET A 201 16.61 -0.26 9.80
CA MET A 201 16.01 -1.29 10.64
C MET A 201 16.64 -1.29 12.04
N TYR A 202 15.83 -1.56 13.07
CA TYR A 202 16.29 -1.56 14.45
C TYR A 202 17.47 -2.55 14.62
N LYS A 203 18.61 -2.05 15.09
CA LYS A 203 19.88 -2.80 15.23
C LYS A 203 20.39 -3.45 13.93
N SER A 204 20.13 -2.84 12.78
CA SER A 204 20.57 -3.34 11.47
C SER A 204 20.94 -2.18 10.54
N ALA A 205 21.79 -2.45 9.54
CA ALA A 205 22.13 -1.49 8.47
C ALA A 205 21.18 -1.57 7.27
N ARG A 206 20.17 -2.45 7.31
CA ARG A 206 19.17 -2.56 6.24
C ARG A 206 18.32 -1.29 6.22
N GLU A 207 18.33 -0.60 5.08
CA GLU A 207 17.46 0.54 4.82
C GLU A 207 16.05 0.08 4.44
N VAL A 208 15.03 0.74 5.00
CA VAL A 208 13.61 0.49 4.73
C VAL A 208 12.86 1.81 4.53
N PRO A 209 11.72 1.82 3.83
CA PRO A 209 10.99 3.05 3.57
C PRO A 209 10.42 3.66 4.85
N LEU A 210 10.28 4.99 4.83
CA LEU A 210 9.64 5.79 5.86
C LEU A 210 8.14 5.85 5.61
N PHE A 211 7.36 5.60 6.66
CA PHE A 211 5.91 5.70 6.64
C PHE A 211 5.44 6.60 7.78
N GLU A 212 4.39 7.36 7.50
CA GLU A 212 3.57 8.02 8.51
C GLU A 212 2.30 7.19 8.67
N PHE A 213 2.06 6.71 9.89
CA PHE A 213 0.86 5.98 10.25
C PHE A 213 -0.14 6.95 10.89
N ARG A 214 -1.30 7.10 10.26
CA ARG A 214 -2.35 8.05 10.68
C ARG A 214 -3.46 7.31 11.41
N GLY A 215 -4.17 8.03 12.26
CA GLY A 215 -5.31 7.48 12.98
C GLY A 215 -4.91 6.35 13.94
N LEU A 216 -3.76 6.48 14.61
CA LEU A 216 -3.29 5.51 15.60
C LEU A 216 -4.39 5.20 16.63
N MET A 217 -4.36 4.00 17.21
CA MET A 217 -5.37 3.54 18.17
C MET A 217 -5.32 4.38 19.45
N GLY A 218 -6.08 5.49 19.47
CA GLY A 218 -5.91 6.45 20.56
C GLY A 218 -6.61 7.78 20.37
N GLY A 219 -7.74 7.83 19.63
CA GLY A 219 -8.49 9.08 19.39
C GLY A 219 -8.89 9.85 20.66
N HIS A 220 -8.73 9.24 21.84
CA HIS A 220 -8.88 9.86 23.16
C HIS A 220 -7.71 9.50 24.11
N ILE A 221 -6.46 9.51 23.63
CA ILE A 221 -5.30 9.45 24.54
C ILE A 221 -5.29 10.74 25.34
N ILE A 222 -5.55 10.63 26.64
CA ILE A 222 -5.38 11.71 27.59
C ILE A 222 -3.90 11.85 27.96
N THR A 223 -3.49 13.04 28.40
CA THR A 223 -2.08 13.34 28.73
C THR A 223 -1.45 12.30 29.67
N GLU A 224 -2.23 11.78 30.63
CA GLU A 224 -1.78 10.78 31.60
C GLU A 224 -1.37 9.44 30.98
N THR A 225 -1.99 9.04 29.85
CA THR A 225 -1.71 7.75 29.19
C THR A 225 -0.81 7.88 27.97
N LEU A 226 -0.43 9.11 27.59
CA LEU A 226 0.39 9.36 26.41
C LEU A 226 1.75 8.64 26.47
N GLY A 227 2.42 8.66 27.63
CA GLY A 227 3.72 8.00 27.78
C GLY A 227 3.63 6.48 27.55
N THR A 228 2.64 5.83 28.15
CA THR A 228 2.40 4.39 27.98
C THR A 228 2.02 4.05 26.53
N PHE A 229 1.18 4.87 25.91
CA PHE A 229 0.79 4.69 24.51
C PHE A 229 1.99 4.83 23.56
N MET A 230 2.83 5.85 23.73
CA MET A 230 4.02 6.02 22.91
C MET A 230 5.01 4.87 23.10
N ALA A 231 5.12 4.33 24.32
CA ALA A 231 5.92 3.14 24.60
C ALA A 231 5.37 1.89 23.89
N SER A 232 4.05 1.73 23.77
CA SER A 232 3.47 0.61 23.00
C SER A 232 3.68 0.76 21.50
N VAL A 233 3.57 1.98 20.96
CA VAL A 233 3.89 2.28 19.56
C VAL A 233 5.35 1.95 19.24
N ASP A 234 6.29 2.44 20.05
CA ASP A 234 7.72 2.17 19.87
C ASP A 234 8.03 0.66 19.95
N LYS A 235 7.43 -0.04 20.92
CA LYS A 235 7.56 -1.49 21.04
C LYS A 235 7.06 -2.23 19.79
N GLU A 236 5.89 -1.89 19.27
CA GLU A 236 5.33 -2.54 18.07
C GLU A 236 6.22 -2.32 16.83
N ILE A 237 6.76 -1.10 16.66
CA ILE A 237 7.73 -0.80 15.60
C ILE A 237 8.99 -1.66 15.74
N GLN A 238 9.56 -1.74 16.96
CA GLN A 238 10.76 -2.55 17.21
C GLN A 238 10.51 -4.05 17.02
N GLU A 239 9.33 -4.55 17.38
CA GLU A 239 8.93 -5.95 17.16
C GLU A 239 8.82 -6.27 15.67
N LEU A 240 8.18 -5.40 14.87
CA LEU A 240 8.13 -5.55 13.41
C LEU A 240 9.53 -5.46 12.79
N HIS A 241 10.36 -4.52 13.23
CA HIS A 241 11.74 -4.42 12.77
C HIS A 241 12.53 -5.70 13.10
N THR A 242 12.38 -6.24 14.31
CA THR A 242 13.08 -7.46 14.73
C THR A 242 12.58 -8.68 13.95
N LYS A 243 11.27 -8.83 13.79
CA LYS A 243 10.62 -9.94 13.08
C LYS A 243 11.04 -10.00 11.62
N TYR A 244 11.16 -8.86 10.95
CA TYR A 244 11.47 -8.77 9.52
C TYR A 244 12.93 -8.36 9.23
N ALA A 245 13.81 -8.36 10.24
CA ALA A 245 15.22 -7.95 10.10
C ALA A 245 15.97 -8.71 8.99
N LYS A 246 15.63 -9.99 8.79
CA LYS A 246 16.25 -10.90 7.82
C LYS A 246 15.33 -11.31 6.66
N ALA A 247 14.16 -10.69 6.57
CA ALA A 247 13.28 -10.94 5.43
C ALA A 247 13.96 -10.42 4.15
N ALA A 248 13.91 -11.22 3.08
CA ALA A 248 14.70 -11.04 1.87
C ALA A 248 13.83 -10.56 0.73
#